data_AF-A0A238BLN0-F1
#
_entry.id   AF-A0A238BLN0-F1
#
_cell.length_a   1.000
_cell.length_b   1.000
_cell.length_c   1.000
_cell.angle_alpha   90.00
_cell.angle_beta   90.00
_cell.angle_gamma   90.00
#
_symmetry.space_group_name_H-M   'P 1'
#
loop_
_entity.id
_entity.type
_entity.pdbx_description
1 polymer ?
#
loop_
_entity_poly.entity_id
_entity_poly.type
_entity_poly.pdbx_seq_one_letter_code
_entity_poly.pdbx_strand_id
1 'polypeptide(L)'
;VLVFLTKCKKELGDNYTDQQLSDWVWNHLKSGQVVPGYGHAVLRKTDPRYTCQREFALKHLPKDPMFHLVSKLFEFTPGILLKQGKAKNPWPNVDAHSGVLLQYYGMKEMSFYTVLFGVSRALGCLSQLIWSRAMGLPLERPKSHSTDGLMKLVKKN
;
A
#
# COMPACT_ATOMS: atom_id res chain seq x y z
N VAL A 1 -1.18 -3.39 6.00
CA VAL A 1 -2.59 -3.42 5.58
C VAL A 1 -3.37 -4.50 6.30
N LEU A 2 -2.97 -5.77 6.19
CA LEU A 2 -3.75 -6.90 6.72
C LEU A 2 -4.04 -6.80 8.23
N VAL A 3 -3.04 -6.41 9.04
CA VAL A 3 -3.21 -6.13 10.48
C VAL A 3 -4.29 -5.07 10.76
N PHE A 4 -4.36 -4.02 9.94
CA PHE A 4 -5.39 -2.98 10.05
C PHE A 4 -6.78 -3.53 9.70
N LEU A 5 -6.88 -4.34 8.64
CA LEU A 5 -8.15 -4.99 8.27
C LEU A 5 -8.64 -5.94 9.36
N THR A 6 -7.73 -6.73 9.95
CA THR A 6 -8.05 -7.62 11.06
C THR A 6 -8.51 -6.85 12.30
N LYS A 7 -7.88 -5.71 12.62
CA LYS A 7 -8.33 -4.82 13.69
C LYS A 7 -9.73 -4.28 13.42
N CYS A 8 -9.95 -3.75 12.21
CA CYS A 8 -11.24 -3.21 11.79
C CYS A 8 -12.36 -4.26 11.89
N LYS A 9 -12.12 -5.47 11.36
CA LYS A 9 -13.05 -6.61 11.47
C LYS A 9 -13.29 -7.04 12.92
N LYS A 10 -12.26 -7.05 13.77
CA LYS A 10 -12.41 -7.41 15.19
C LYS A 10 -13.29 -6.42 15.95
N GLU A 11 -13.17 -5.13 15.66
CA GLU A 11 -13.90 -4.06 16.36
C GLU A 11 -15.33 -3.87 15.83
N LEU A 12 -15.55 -4.05 14.52
CA LEU A 12 -16.86 -3.86 13.89
C LEU A 12 -17.70 -5.15 13.80
N GLY A 13 -17.07 -6.32 13.89
CA GLY A 13 -17.70 -7.61 13.64
C GLY A 13 -17.97 -7.87 12.15
N ASP A 14 -18.80 -8.86 11.85
CA ASP A 14 -19.12 -9.27 10.47
C ASP A 14 -20.36 -8.55 9.88
N ASN A 15 -21.20 -7.92 10.73
CA ASN A 15 -22.49 -7.33 10.35
C ASN A 15 -22.52 -5.81 10.58
N TYR A 16 -21.47 -5.10 10.15
CA TYR A 16 -21.43 -3.64 10.25
C TYR A 16 -22.20 -2.97 9.11
N THR A 17 -22.69 -1.76 9.36
CA THR A 17 -23.27 -0.89 8.32
C THR A 17 -22.19 -0.03 7.66
N ASP A 18 -22.45 0.44 6.44
CA ASP A 18 -21.55 1.36 5.73
C ASP A 18 -21.25 2.63 6.56
N GLN A 19 -22.24 3.11 7.32
CA GLN A 19 -22.08 4.24 8.23
C GLN A 19 -21.12 3.92 9.38
N GLN A 20 -21.26 2.76 10.03
CA GLN A 20 -20.36 2.34 11.11
C GLN A 20 -18.90 2.23 10.63
N LEU A 21 -18.68 1.67 9.45
CA LEU A 21 -17.33 1.57 8.88
C LEU A 21 -16.78 2.95 8.49
N SER A 22 -17.59 3.82 7.88
CA SER A 22 -17.20 5.20 7.57
C SER A 22 -16.81 5.98 8.83
N ASP A 23 -17.62 5.90 9.89
CA ASP A 23 -17.35 6.56 11.17
C ASP A 23 -16.09 6.00 11.83
N TRP A 24 -15.89 4.68 11.77
CA TRP A 24 -14.69 4.04 12.26
C TRP A 24 -13.43 4.56 11.54
N VAL A 25 -13.45 4.63 10.22
CA VAL A 25 -12.33 5.17 9.41
C VAL A 25 -12.11 6.65 9.72
N TRP A 26 -13.17 7.44 9.85
CA TRP A 26 -13.08 8.85 10.20
C TRP A 26 -12.46 9.08 11.58
N ASN A 27 -12.88 8.31 12.58
CA ASN A 27 -12.34 8.38 13.93
C ASN A 27 -10.87 7.90 13.98
N HIS A 28 -10.54 6.86 13.21
CA HIS A 28 -9.16 6.40 13.04
C HIS A 28 -8.26 7.52 12.51
N LEU A 29 -8.71 8.24 11.47
CA LEU A 29 -7.99 9.39 10.92
C LEU A 29 -7.91 10.58 11.89
N LYS A 30 -8.96 10.85 12.67
CA LYS A 30 -8.96 11.90 13.71
C LYS A 30 -7.97 11.61 14.84
N SER A 31 -7.70 10.33 15.13
CA SER A 31 -6.69 9.94 16.12
C SER A 31 -5.23 10.16 15.67
N GLY A 32 -5.02 10.71 14.47
CA GLY A 32 -3.70 10.92 13.89
C GLY A 32 -3.13 9.70 13.17
N GLN A 33 -3.88 8.60 13.13
CA GLN A 33 -3.50 7.39 12.39
C GLN A 33 -3.83 7.53 10.90
N VAL A 34 -3.31 6.62 10.09
CA VAL A 34 -3.46 6.62 8.63
C VAL A 34 -4.13 5.33 8.16
N VAL A 35 -4.87 5.39 7.05
CA VAL A 35 -5.43 4.18 6.43
C VAL A 35 -4.34 3.51 5.59
N PRO A 36 -3.82 2.33 5.98
CA PRO A 36 -2.70 1.72 5.28
C PRO A 36 -3.09 1.30 3.87
N GLY A 37 -2.20 1.54 2.90
CA GLY A 37 -2.43 1.23 1.49
C GLY A 37 -3.13 2.34 0.71
N TYR A 38 -3.52 3.44 1.36
CA TYR A 38 -4.10 4.65 0.73
C TYR A 38 -3.19 5.87 0.95
N GLY A 39 -3.29 6.88 0.08
CA GLY A 39 -2.62 8.18 0.28
C GLY A 39 -1.23 8.26 -0.36
N HIS A 40 -1.14 8.18 -1.69
CA HIS A 40 0.14 8.21 -2.39
C HIS A 40 0.58 9.64 -2.76
N ALA A 41 1.89 9.93 -2.66
CA ALA A 41 2.44 11.22 -3.07
C ALA A 41 2.40 11.49 -4.60
N VAL A 42 2.27 10.44 -5.42
CA VAL A 42 2.53 10.47 -6.87
C VAL A 42 1.36 9.91 -7.68
N LEU A 43 0.80 8.75 -7.31
CA LEU A 43 -0.30 8.13 -8.06
C LEU A 43 -1.58 8.96 -7.96
N ARG A 44 -2.06 9.48 -9.09
CA ARG A 44 -3.27 10.33 -9.18
C ARG A 44 -4.59 9.59 -9.31
N LYS A 45 -4.52 8.26 -9.49
CA LYS A 45 -5.65 7.36 -9.68
C LYS A 45 -5.35 6.04 -8.96
N THR A 46 -6.36 5.16 -8.87
CA THR A 46 -6.19 3.79 -8.39
C THR A 46 -5.05 3.09 -9.11
N ASP A 47 -4.16 2.47 -8.34
CA ASP A 47 -3.06 1.67 -8.87
C ASP A 47 -3.64 0.52 -9.73
N PRO A 48 -3.25 0.37 -11.01
CA PRO A 48 -3.75 -0.72 -11.84
C PRO A 48 -3.45 -2.11 -11.25
N ARG A 49 -2.41 -2.23 -10.41
CA ARG A 49 -2.08 -3.47 -9.69
C ARG A 49 -3.04 -3.76 -8.54
N TYR A 50 -3.71 -2.75 -7.99
CA TYR A 50 -4.85 -2.95 -7.10
C TYR A 50 -6.05 -3.46 -7.91
N THR A 51 -6.33 -2.83 -9.05
CA THR A 51 -7.47 -3.18 -9.90
C THR A 51 -7.42 -4.63 -10.39
N CYS A 52 -6.27 -5.12 -10.86
CA CYS A 52 -6.18 -6.51 -11.33
C CYS A 52 -6.44 -7.53 -10.20
N GLN A 53 -6.00 -7.24 -8.98
CA GLN A 53 -6.28 -8.08 -7.81
C GLN A 53 -7.74 -8.03 -7.40
N ARG A 54 -8.39 -6.87 -7.54
CA ARG A 54 -9.83 -6.70 -7.31
C ARG A 54 -10.64 -7.52 -8.31
N GLU A 55 -10.31 -7.46 -9.60
CA GLU A 55 -10.97 -8.25 -10.64
C GLU A 55 -10.82 -9.75 -10.38
N PHE A 56 -9.63 -10.20 -9.98
CA PHE A 56 -9.41 -11.57 -9.56
C PHE A 56 -10.30 -11.96 -8.36
N ALA A 57 -10.39 -11.12 -7.33
CA ALA A 57 -11.22 -11.37 -6.16
C ALA A 57 -12.72 -11.44 -6.50
N LEU A 58 -13.21 -10.52 -7.33
CA LEU A 58 -14.59 -10.50 -7.81
C LEU A 58 -14.97 -11.78 -8.53
N LYS A 59 -14.04 -12.40 -9.26
CA LYS A 59 -14.27 -13.65 -9.99
C LYS A 59 -14.19 -14.89 -9.10
N HIS A 60 -13.26 -14.92 -8.16
CA HIS A 60 -12.87 -16.18 -7.48
C HIS A 60 -13.25 -16.24 -5.99
N LEU A 61 -13.39 -15.11 -5.31
CA LEU A 61 -13.75 -15.05 -3.89
C LEU A 61 -14.70 -13.88 -3.54
N PRO A 62 -15.78 -13.64 -4.32
CA PRO A 62 -16.65 -12.48 -4.13
C PRO A 62 -17.40 -12.46 -2.79
N LYS A 63 -17.53 -13.63 -2.15
CA LYS A 63 -18.24 -13.82 -0.88
C LYS A 63 -17.31 -13.83 0.34
N ASP A 64 -16.00 -13.67 0.15
CA ASP A 64 -15.06 -13.65 1.27
C ASP A 64 -15.28 -12.39 2.14
N PRO A 65 -15.48 -12.54 3.47
CA PRO A 65 -15.74 -11.38 4.34
C PRO A 65 -14.60 -10.36 4.39
N MET A 66 -13.34 -10.81 4.28
CA MET A 66 -12.19 -9.89 4.29
C MET A 66 -12.09 -9.11 2.98
N PHE A 67 -12.36 -9.76 1.84
CA PHE A 67 -12.51 -9.09 0.55
C PHE A 67 -13.67 -8.10 0.56
N HIS A 68 -14.82 -8.46 1.14
CA HIS A 68 -15.96 -7.53 1.25
C HIS A 68 -15.56 -6.26 2.01
N LEU A 69 -14.83 -6.40 3.13
CA LEU A 69 -14.28 -5.26 3.88
C LEU A 69 -13.33 -4.40 3.03
N VAL A 70 -12.41 -5.03 2.28
CA VAL A 70 -11.51 -4.31 1.36
C VAL A 70 -12.29 -3.57 0.27
N SER A 71 -13.32 -4.19 -0.30
CA SER A 71 -14.18 -3.59 -1.32
C SER A 71 -14.94 -2.39 -0.78
N LYS A 72 -15.49 -2.51 0.43
CA LYS A 72 -16.18 -1.43 1.12
C LYS A 72 -15.24 -0.26 1.41
N LEU A 73 -14.05 -0.52 1.95
CA LEU A 73 -13.04 0.52 2.16
C LEU A 73 -12.68 1.25 0.86
N PHE A 74 -12.63 0.56 -0.27
CA PHE A 74 -12.36 1.19 -1.58
C PHE A 74 -13.44 2.19 -2.01
N GLU A 75 -14.71 1.94 -1.69
CA GLU A 75 -15.83 2.81 -2.07
C GLU A 75 -15.78 4.17 -1.36
N PHE A 76 -15.50 4.20 -0.05
CA PHE A 76 -15.65 5.43 0.75
C PHE A 76 -14.35 6.03 1.30
N THR A 77 -13.28 5.25 1.48
CA THR A 77 -12.00 5.80 1.98
C THR A 77 -11.50 6.96 1.11
N PRO A 78 -11.58 6.91 -0.23
CA PRO A 78 -11.15 8.05 -1.05
C PRO A 78 -11.91 9.34 -0.74
N GLY A 79 -13.24 9.26 -0.61
CA GLY A 79 -14.08 10.41 -0.27
C GLY A 79 -13.80 10.95 1.14
N ILE A 80 -13.55 10.08 2.10
CA ILE A 80 -13.15 10.45 3.46
C ILE A 80 -11.80 11.20 3.45
N LEU A 81 -10.81 10.68 2.75
CA LEU A 81 -9.48 11.30 2.67
C LEU A 81 -9.52 12.68 1.98
N LEU A 82 -10.37 12.84 0.97
CA LEU A 82 -10.62 14.13 0.33
C LEU A 82 -11.26 15.13 1.30
N LYS A 83 -12.29 14.71 2.05
CA LYS A 83 -12.92 15.55 3.09
C LYS A 83 -11.94 15.94 4.20
N GLN A 84 -11.00 15.05 4.55
CA GLN A 84 -9.96 15.36 5.53
C GLN A 84 -8.96 16.42 5.02
N GLY A 85 -8.78 16.53 3.70
CA GLY A 85 -7.95 17.56 3.07
C GLY A 85 -6.43 17.38 3.23
N LYS A 86 -5.96 16.30 3.87
CA LYS A 86 -4.52 16.04 4.08
C LYS A 86 -3.90 15.18 2.97
N ALA A 87 -4.66 14.26 2.38
CA ALA A 87 -4.14 13.34 1.38
C ALA A 87 -4.16 14.00 -0.01
N LYS A 88 -3.00 14.11 -0.66
CA LYS A 88 -2.90 14.65 -2.02
C LYS A 88 -3.60 13.78 -3.06
N ASN A 89 -3.41 12.45 -2.96
CA ASN A 89 -4.09 11.48 -3.82
C ASN A 89 -4.66 10.35 -2.96
N PRO A 90 -5.99 10.19 -2.91
CA PRO A 90 -6.66 9.37 -1.90
C PRO A 90 -6.87 7.90 -2.34
N TRP A 91 -6.10 7.42 -3.31
CA TRP A 91 -6.32 6.14 -3.98
C TRP A 91 -5.48 5.00 -3.39
N PRO A 92 -5.94 3.73 -3.49
CA PRO A 92 -5.19 2.61 -2.96
C PRO A 92 -4.05 2.15 -3.90
N ASN A 93 -3.11 1.43 -3.32
CA ASN A 93 -2.03 0.74 -4.03
C ASN A 93 -2.17 -0.80 -3.97
N VAL A 94 -1.26 -1.51 -4.64
CA VAL A 94 -1.20 -2.99 -4.67
C VAL A 94 -1.30 -3.68 -3.30
N ASP A 95 -0.70 -3.08 -2.25
CA ASP A 95 -0.61 -3.67 -0.91
C ASP A 95 -1.92 -3.58 -0.13
N ALA A 96 -2.84 -2.72 -0.57
CA ALA A 96 -4.19 -2.62 -0.02
C ALA A 96 -5.05 -3.86 -0.29
N HIS A 97 -4.63 -4.74 -1.21
CA HIS A 97 -5.44 -5.89 -1.67
C HIS A 97 -4.75 -7.25 -1.54
N SER A 98 -3.42 -7.34 -1.69
CA SER A 98 -2.71 -8.62 -1.80
C SER A 98 -2.87 -9.54 -0.59
N GLY A 99 -2.87 -8.97 0.62
CA GLY A 99 -2.96 -9.75 1.85
C GLY A 99 -4.24 -10.58 1.96
N VAL A 100 -5.40 -10.05 1.53
CA VAL A 100 -6.67 -10.79 1.64
C VAL A 100 -6.74 -11.95 0.64
N LEU A 101 -6.10 -11.81 -0.53
CA LEU A 101 -5.99 -12.90 -1.49
C LEU A 101 -5.16 -14.06 -0.93
N LEU A 102 -3.99 -13.75 -0.36
CA LEU A 102 -3.12 -14.77 0.23
C LEU A 102 -3.81 -15.52 1.37
N GLN A 103 -4.45 -14.79 2.29
CA GLN A 103 -5.14 -15.41 3.42
C GLN A 103 -6.29 -16.33 2.99
N TYR A 104 -7.06 -15.93 1.96
CA TYR A 104 -8.18 -16.72 1.46
C TYR A 104 -7.74 -18.13 1.01
N TYR A 105 -6.61 -18.22 0.30
CA TYR A 105 -6.05 -19.51 -0.15
C TYR A 105 -5.18 -20.22 0.91
N GLY A 106 -5.23 -19.79 2.16
CA GLY A 106 -4.57 -20.47 3.28
C GLY A 106 -3.14 -20.01 3.60
N MET A 107 -2.57 -19.09 2.82
CA MET A 107 -1.27 -18.47 3.10
C MET A 107 -1.44 -17.39 4.18
N LYS A 108 -1.39 -17.77 5.45
CA LYS A 108 -1.73 -16.90 6.59
C LYS A 108 -0.51 -16.40 7.37
N GLU A 109 0.67 -16.92 7.07
CA GLU A 109 1.95 -16.62 7.69
C GLU A 109 2.44 -15.25 7.22
N MET A 110 1.90 -14.17 7.79
CA MET A 110 2.17 -12.80 7.33
C MET A 110 3.66 -12.43 7.29
N SER A 111 4.48 -13.00 8.17
CA SER A 111 5.93 -12.81 8.16
C SER A 111 6.61 -13.34 6.89
N PHE A 112 5.97 -14.25 6.16
CA PHE A 112 6.47 -14.85 4.93
C PHE A 112 6.13 -14.04 3.67
N TYR A 113 5.20 -13.09 3.73
CA TYR A 113 4.71 -12.39 2.53
C TYR A 113 5.80 -11.62 1.79
N THR A 114 6.79 -11.08 2.52
CA THR A 114 7.94 -10.39 1.91
C THR A 114 8.82 -11.34 1.08
N VAL A 115 8.83 -12.64 1.37
CA VAL A 115 9.55 -13.64 0.56
C VAL A 115 8.91 -13.76 -0.82
N LEU A 116 7.57 -13.86 -0.89
CA LEU A 116 6.83 -13.87 -2.16
C LEU A 116 7.11 -12.60 -2.97
N PHE A 117 7.16 -11.45 -2.29
CA PHE A 117 7.51 -10.19 -2.92
C PHE A 117 8.95 -10.22 -3.48
N GLY A 118 9.93 -10.72 -2.73
CA GLY A 118 11.31 -10.88 -3.18
C GLY A 118 11.43 -11.73 -4.45
N VAL A 119 10.76 -12.89 -4.46
CA VAL A 119 10.73 -13.79 -5.65
C VAL A 119 10.15 -13.08 -6.87
N SER A 120 9.03 -12.36 -6.71
CA SER A 120 8.44 -11.58 -7.81
C SER A 120 9.37 -10.46 -8.30
N ARG A 121 10.01 -9.74 -7.37
CA ARG A 121 10.87 -8.60 -7.68
C ARG A 121 12.18 -9.00 -8.37
N ALA A 122 12.66 -10.22 -8.14
CA ALA A 122 13.86 -10.76 -8.78
C ALA A 122 13.78 -10.68 -10.31
N LEU A 123 12.60 -10.92 -10.90
CA LEU A 123 12.40 -10.85 -12.36
C LEU A 123 12.82 -9.50 -12.94
N GLY A 124 12.35 -8.40 -12.33
CA GLY A 124 12.67 -7.05 -12.79
C GLY A 124 14.12 -6.64 -12.48
N CYS A 125 14.57 -6.88 -11.25
CA CYS A 125 15.91 -6.49 -10.81
C CYS A 125 17.02 -7.22 -11.58
N LEU A 126 16.87 -8.52 -11.80
CA LEU A 126 17.86 -9.32 -12.54
C LEU A 126 17.84 -9.00 -14.04
N SER A 127 16.66 -8.74 -14.62
CA SER A 127 16.56 -8.28 -16.02
C SER A 127 17.30 -6.95 -16.22
N GLN A 128 17.09 -5.99 -15.32
CA GLN A 128 17.81 -4.72 -15.36
C GLN A 128 19.32 -4.93 -15.14
N LEU A 129 19.71 -5.85 -14.26
CA LEU A 129 21.12 -6.16 -13.99
C LEU A 129 21.85 -6.65 -15.25
N ILE A 130 21.22 -7.53 -16.03
CA ILE A 130 21.76 -8.01 -17.32
C ILE A 130 22.04 -6.82 -18.25
N TRP A 131 21.05 -5.93 -18.42
CA TRP A 131 21.20 -4.74 -19.27
C TRP A 131 22.25 -3.76 -18.74
N SER A 132 22.35 -3.58 -17.43
CA SER A 132 23.38 -2.73 -16.82
C SER A 132 24.80 -3.24 -17.12
N ARG A 133 24.99 -4.56 -17.28
CA ARG A 133 26.27 -5.15 -17.71
C ARG A 133 26.47 -5.03 -19.21
N ALA A 134 25.44 -5.32 -20.00
CA ALA A 134 25.48 -5.19 -21.45
C ALA A 134 25.83 -3.75 -21.91
N MET A 135 25.30 -2.73 -21.21
CA MET A 135 25.58 -1.32 -21.49
C MET A 135 26.87 -0.80 -20.83
N GLY A 136 27.60 -1.64 -20.08
CA GLY A 136 28.83 -1.22 -19.40
C GLY A 136 28.63 -0.09 -18.38
N LEU A 137 27.48 -0.04 -17.69
CA LEU A 137 27.22 1.03 -16.72
C LEU A 137 28.28 1.01 -15.59
N PRO A 138 28.86 2.17 -15.22
CA PRO A 138 29.95 2.27 -14.27
C PRO A 138 29.48 2.01 -12.83
N LEU A 139 30.44 1.97 -11.90
CA LEU A 139 30.17 1.89 -10.47
C LEU A 139 29.34 3.10 -10.01
N GLU A 140 28.20 2.85 -9.36
CA GLU A 140 27.45 3.90 -8.66
C GLU A 140 28.24 4.36 -7.42
N ARG A 141 28.67 5.64 -7.42
CA ARG A 141 29.50 6.21 -6.35
C ARG A 141 29.08 7.64 -6.00
N PRO A 142 27.94 7.83 -5.32
CA PRO A 142 27.49 9.16 -4.88
C PRO A 142 28.44 9.74 -3.83
N LYS A 143 28.52 11.07 -3.78
CA LYS A 143 29.30 11.77 -2.74
C LYS A 143 28.43 12.05 -1.52
N SER A 144 28.87 11.60 -0.36
CA SER A 144 28.24 11.96 0.92
C SER A 144 28.85 13.24 1.50
N HIS A 145 28.04 13.95 2.27
CA HIS A 145 28.46 15.11 3.06
C HIS A 145 27.89 15.00 4.48
N SER A 146 28.67 15.42 5.47
CA SER A 146 28.14 15.64 6.83
C SER A 146 27.38 16.97 6.88
N THR A 147 26.55 17.15 7.92
CA THR A 147 25.88 18.43 8.18
C THR A 147 26.88 19.59 8.25
N ASP A 148 27.99 19.43 8.98
CA ASP A 148 29.05 20.44 9.04
C ASP A 148 29.67 20.74 7.67
N GLY A 149 29.86 19.70 6.85
CA GLY A 149 30.34 19.83 5.48
C GLY A 149 29.38 20.65 4.62
N LEU A 150 28.07 20.43 4.75
CA LEU A 150 27.04 21.20 4.06
C LEU A 150 26.98 22.65 4.56
N MET A 151 27.04 22.87 5.87
CA MET A 151 27.04 24.23 6.44
C MET A 151 28.24 25.04 5.96
N LYS A 152 29.43 24.42 5.91
CA LYS A 152 30.64 25.06 5.37
C LYS A 152 30.52 25.34 3.88
N LEU A 153 29.91 24.43 3.12
CA LEU A 153 29.69 24.60 1.68
C LEU A 153 28.80 25.81 1.38
N VAL A 154 27.68 25.96 2.11
CA VAL A 154 26.75 27.08 1.93
C VAL A 154 27.37 28.41 2.36
N LYS A 155 28.14 28.44 3.46
CA LYS A 155 28.81 29.66 3.98
C LYS A 155 29.98 30.16 3.12
N LYS A 156 30.43 29.38 2.13
CA LYS A 156 31.58 29.72 1.28
C LYS A 156 31.22 30.58 0.05
N ASN A 157 29.91 30.77 -0.19
CA ASN A 157 29.36 31.74 -1.15
C ASN A 157 28.85 32.97 -0.41
#